data_AF-A0A0R3QMT4-F1
#
_entry.id   AF-A0A0R3QMT4-F1
#
_cell.length_a   1.000
_cell.length_b   1.000
_cell.length_c   1.000
_cell.angle_alpha   90.00
_cell.angle_beta   90.00
_cell.angle_gamma   90.00
#
_symmetry.space_group_name_H-M   'P 1'
#
loop_
_entity.id
_entity.type
_entity.pdbx_description
1 polymer ?
#
loop_
_entity_poly.entity_id
_entity_poly.type
_entity_poly.pdbx_seq_one_letter_code
_entity_poly.pdbx_strand_id
1 'polypeptide(L)'
;MFHSQLLLLLIISSIAYGLFGRKKNITVTGELNCGRNYYSNVRVELWEADTIGPDDKLNVTYTNNSGQFKIFGQAREIRNIEPYLKMHHFCKHGVHDVVRFKKLFIISLFIYENYMK
;
A
#
# COMPACT_ATOMS: atom_id res chain seq x y z
N MET A 1 -14.35 23.38 -42.32
CA MET A 1 -13.00 22.99 -41.87
C MET A 1 -12.80 23.06 -40.35
N PHE A 2 -13.34 24.04 -39.62
CA PHE A 2 -13.12 24.14 -38.16
C PHE A 2 -13.92 23.14 -37.31
N HIS A 3 -15.11 22.71 -37.75
CA HIS A 3 -15.96 21.78 -37.00
C HIS A 3 -15.35 20.35 -36.88
N SER A 4 -14.69 19.85 -37.93
CA SER A 4 -14.04 18.52 -37.90
C SER A 4 -12.75 18.51 -37.07
N GLN A 5 -12.01 19.61 -37.05
CA GLN A 5 -10.81 19.82 -36.21
C GLN A 5 -11.19 19.83 -34.73
N LEU A 6 -12.31 20.49 -34.39
CA LEU A 6 -12.83 20.57 -33.04
C LEU A 6 -13.34 19.21 -32.52
N LEU A 7 -14.03 18.46 -33.37
CA LEU A 7 -14.46 17.07 -33.09
C LEU A 7 -13.27 16.12 -32.87
N LEU A 8 -12.17 16.32 -33.58
CA LEU A 8 -10.95 15.51 -33.44
C LEU A 8 -10.24 15.74 -32.10
N LEU A 9 -10.12 17.00 -31.65
CA LEU A 9 -9.52 17.35 -30.36
C LEU A 9 -10.31 16.77 -29.17
N LEU A 10 -11.64 16.75 -29.28
CA LEU A 10 -12.53 16.18 -28.26
C LEU A 10 -12.34 14.65 -28.11
N ILE A 11 -12.13 13.91 -29.21
CA ILE A 11 -11.88 12.46 -29.16
C ILE A 11 -10.49 12.16 -28.59
N ILE A 12 -9.47 12.93 -28.98
CA ILE A 12 -8.08 12.77 -28.49
C ILE A 12 -8.00 13.01 -26.98
N SER A 13 -8.75 13.98 -26.45
CA SER A 13 -8.86 14.24 -25.01
C SER A 13 -9.57 13.11 -24.24
N SER A 14 -10.66 12.57 -24.77
CA SER A 14 -11.39 11.47 -24.12
C SER A 14 -10.59 10.16 -24.01
N ILE A 15 -9.71 9.87 -24.97
CA ILE A 15 -8.69 8.81 -24.86
C ILE A 15 -7.66 9.17 -23.77
N ALA A 16 -7.21 10.44 -23.73
CA ALA A 16 -6.23 10.91 -22.75
C ALA A 16 -6.71 10.77 -21.28
N TYR A 17 -8.00 10.97 -20.98
CA TYR A 17 -8.53 10.83 -19.62
C TYR A 17 -8.85 9.37 -19.19
N GLY A 18 -9.21 8.46 -20.11
CA GLY A 18 -9.23 7.02 -19.80
C GLY A 18 -7.83 6.44 -19.55
N LEU A 19 -6.80 7.16 -20.00
CA LEU A 19 -5.39 6.93 -19.77
C LEU A 19 -4.82 7.59 -18.49
N PHE A 20 -5.57 8.43 -17.75
CA PHE A 20 -5.12 9.19 -16.56
C PHE A 20 -4.87 8.34 -15.30
N GLY A 21 -4.55 7.06 -15.50
CA GLY A 21 -4.09 6.15 -14.47
C GLY A 21 -4.48 4.73 -14.81
N ARG A 22 -3.55 3.79 -14.64
CA ARG A 22 -3.85 2.37 -14.81
C ARG A 22 -4.25 1.79 -13.47
N LYS A 23 -5.25 0.90 -13.46
CA LYS A 23 -5.57 0.12 -12.27
C LYS A 23 -4.37 -0.76 -11.94
N LYS A 24 -3.88 -0.65 -10.71
CA LYS A 24 -2.79 -1.42 -10.15
C LYS A 24 -3.29 -2.15 -8.92
N ASN A 25 -2.90 -3.41 -8.81
CA ASN A 25 -3.28 -4.27 -7.71
C ASN A 25 -2.05 -4.57 -6.87
N ILE A 26 -2.23 -4.67 -5.56
CA ILE A 26 -1.18 -5.06 -4.61
C ILE A 26 -1.72 -6.07 -3.62
N THR A 27 -0.89 -7.06 -3.30
CA THR A 27 -1.13 -7.96 -2.17
C THR A 27 0.11 -7.95 -1.29
N VAL A 28 -0.09 -7.72 0.00
CA VAL A 28 0.96 -7.83 1.02
C VAL A 28 0.63 -9.01 1.91
N THR A 29 1.60 -9.88 2.12
CA THR A 29 1.58 -10.93 3.14
C THR A 29 2.74 -10.68 4.09
N GLY A 30 2.51 -10.81 5.38
CA GLY A 30 3.55 -10.63 6.38
C GLY A 30 3.19 -11.29 7.69
N GLU A 31 4.10 -11.14 8.65
CA GLU A 31 3.97 -11.67 10.01
C GLU A 31 4.46 -10.61 11.00
N LEU A 32 3.70 -10.39 12.06
CA LEU A 32 4.03 -9.46 13.13
C LEU A 32 4.44 -10.23 14.38
N ASN A 33 5.72 -10.10 14.72
CA ASN A 33 6.29 -10.63 15.94
C ASN A 33 7.22 -9.58 16.60
N CYS A 34 7.49 -9.75 17.89
CA CYS A 34 8.50 -8.99 18.62
C CYS A 34 9.24 -9.96 19.54
N GLY A 35 10.47 -10.30 19.14
CA GLY A 35 11.22 -11.44 19.66
C GLY A 35 10.48 -12.75 19.39
N ARG A 36 10.13 -13.48 20.46
CA ARG A 36 9.38 -14.74 20.38
C ARG A 36 7.86 -14.59 20.49
N ASN A 37 7.38 -13.35 20.64
CA ASN A 37 5.96 -13.07 20.82
C ASN A 37 5.32 -12.73 19.49
N TYR A 38 4.33 -13.52 19.08
CA TYR A 38 3.50 -13.26 17.91
C TYR A 38 2.24 -12.50 18.34
N TYR A 39 1.86 -11.48 17.57
CA TYR A 39 0.77 -10.59 17.95
C TYR A 39 -0.46 -10.84 17.10
N SER A 40 -1.49 -11.39 17.71
CA SER A 40 -2.79 -11.60 17.08
C SER A 40 -3.68 -10.37 17.16
N ASN A 41 -4.63 -10.28 16.24
CA ASN A 41 -5.65 -9.23 16.19
C ASN A 41 -5.07 -7.80 16.11
N VAL A 42 -3.87 -7.63 15.55
CA VAL A 42 -3.31 -6.30 15.29
C VAL A 42 -3.87 -5.77 13.98
N ARG A 43 -4.38 -4.54 14.04
CA ARG A 43 -4.90 -3.83 12.86
C ARG A 43 -3.78 -3.51 11.89
N VAL A 44 -3.91 -3.97 10.66
CA VAL A 44 -2.99 -3.71 9.55
C VAL A 44 -3.72 -2.89 8.49
N GLU A 45 -3.23 -1.71 8.19
CA GLU A 45 -3.80 -0.84 7.16
C GLU A 45 -2.85 -0.75 5.98
N LEU A 46 -3.36 -0.96 4.77
CA LEU A 46 -2.64 -0.73 3.53
C LEU A 46 -3.00 0.64 2.99
N TRP A 47 -1.98 1.44 2.73
CA TRP A 47 -2.07 2.80 2.20
C TRP A 47 -1.24 2.95 0.93
N GLU A 48 -1.50 4.01 0.20
CA GLU A 48 -0.83 4.43 -1.02
C GLU A 48 -0.42 5.90 -0.85
N ALA A 49 0.86 6.22 -1.07
CA ALA A 49 1.36 7.57 -0.87
C ALA A 49 1.22 8.42 -2.13
N ASP A 50 0.63 9.60 -1.98
CA ASP A 50 0.43 10.52 -3.10
C ASP A 50 1.51 11.59 -3.16
N THR A 51 1.99 11.88 -4.37
CA THR A 51 2.95 12.99 -4.55
C THR A 51 2.28 14.35 -4.31
N ILE A 52 1.00 14.46 -4.63
CA ILE A 52 0.19 15.68 -4.47
C ILE A 52 -1.16 15.26 -3.90
N GLY A 53 -1.49 15.75 -2.70
CA GLY A 53 -2.74 15.43 -2.02
C GLY A 53 -2.54 14.50 -0.84
N PRO A 54 -3.66 14.10 -0.19
CA PRO A 54 -3.63 13.14 0.90
C PRO A 54 -3.46 11.71 0.38
N ASP A 55 -2.68 10.91 1.10
CA ASP A 55 -2.51 9.47 0.86
C ASP A 55 -3.84 8.70 0.92
N ASP A 56 -3.98 7.70 0.05
CA ASP A 56 -5.14 6.83 -0.03
C ASP A 56 -5.03 5.61 0.89
N LYS A 57 -6.08 5.32 1.66
CA LYS A 57 -6.22 4.03 2.36
C LYS A 57 -6.84 3.01 1.39
N LEU A 58 -6.09 1.96 1.08
CA LEU A 58 -6.52 0.93 0.14
C LEU A 58 -7.34 -0.17 0.82
N ASN A 59 -6.91 -0.66 1.99
CA ASN A 59 -7.63 -1.71 2.71
C ASN A 59 -7.19 -1.83 4.18
N VAL A 60 -7.87 -2.66 4.95
CA VAL A 60 -7.54 -3.04 6.33
C VAL A 60 -7.68 -4.55 6.51
N THR A 61 -6.78 -5.15 7.27
CA THR A 61 -6.85 -6.55 7.73
C THR A 61 -6.40 -6.65 9.19
N TYR A 62 -6.42 -7.85 9.74
CA TYR A 62 -5.92 -8.14 11.08
C TYR A 62 -4.98 -9.35 11.04
N THR A 63 -3.99 -9.36 11.93
CA THR A 63 -3.13 -10.52 12.13
C THR A 63 -3.89 -11.69 12.76
N ASN A 64 -3.57 -12.92 12.38
CA ASN A 64 -4.11 -14.13 12.97
C ASN A 64 -3.37 -14.53 14.26
N ASN A 65 -3.71 -15.68 14.85
CA ASN A 65 -3.10 -16.19 16.09
C ASN A 65 -1.58 -16.39 16.00
N SER A 66 -1.03 -16.55 14.80
CA SER A 66 0.40 -16.69 14.53
C SER A 66 1.05 -15.37 14.10
N GLY A 67 0.36 -14.23 14.26
CA GLY A 67 0.85 -12.92 13.82
C GLY A 67 0.79 -12.68 12.31
N GLN A 68 0.30 -13.63 11.53
CA GLN A 68 0.32 -13.57 10.07
C GLN A 68 -0.85 -12.77 9.52
N PHE A 69 -0.64 -12.05 8.43
CA PHE A 69 -1.67 -11.30 7.72
C PHE A 69 -1.51 -11.39 6.21
N LYS A 70 -2.63 -11.21 5.51
CA LYS A 70 -2.70 -10.99 4.07
C LYS A 70 -3.67 -9.84 3.80
N ILE A 71 -3.26 -8.89 2.98
CA ILE A 71 -4.05 -7.72 2.63
C ILE A 71 -3.92 -7.43 1.14
N PHE A 72 -5.05 -7.21 0.48
CA PHE A 72 -5.12 -6.84 -0.93
C PHE A 72 -5.61 -5.41 -1.05
N GLY A 73 -5.05 -4.65 -1.98
CA GLY A 73 -5.49 -3.30 -2.32
C GLY A 73 -5.41 -3.05 -3.81
N GLN A 74 -6.10 -2.01 -4.26
CA GLN A 74 -6.05 -1.54 -5.64
C GLN A 74 -6.04 -0.01 -5.67
N ALA A 75 -5.23 0.58 -6.54
CA ALA A 75 -5.18 2.03 -6.78
C ALA A 75 -5.15 2.30 -8.29
N ARG A 76 -5.62 3.47 -8.73
CA ARG A 76 -5.56 3.86 -10.14
C ARG A 76 -4.60 5.03 -10.29
N GLU A 77 -3.35 4.67 -10.58
CA GLU A 77 -2.26 5.63 -10.64
C GLU A 77 -1.78 5.89 -12.07
N ILE A 78 -1.52 7.17 -12.37
CA ILE A 78 -0.76 7.58 -13.57
C ILE A 78 0.67 7.05 -13.43
N ARG A 79 1.24 7.18 -12.23
CA ARG A 79 2.61 6.79 -11.89
C ARG A 79 2.62 5.43 -11.18
N ASN A 80 3.73 5.08 -10.55
CA ASN A 80 3.81 3.87 -9.73
C ASN A 80 3.02 4.05 -8.44
N ILE A 81 2.50 2.93 -7.95
CA ILE A 81 2.02 2.88 -6.58
C ILE A 81 3.22 2.96 -5.63
N GLU A 82 3.11 3.76 -4.57
CA GLU A 82 3.95 3.88 -3.40
C GLU A 82 3.24 3.32 -2.15
N PRO A 83 2.97 2.01 -2.12
CA PRO A 83 2.19 1.40 -1.06
C PRO A 83 2.99 1.35 0.25
N TYR A 84 2.30 1.45 1.38
CA TYR A 84 2.90 1.28 2.70
C TYR A 84 1.88 0.75 3.72
N LEU A 85 2.36 0.20 4.83
CA LEU A 85 1.49 -0.27 5.91
C LEU A 85 1.46 0.72 7.08
N LYS A 86 0.29 0.88 7.71
CA LYS A 86 0.17 1.47 9.06
C LYS A 86 -0.31 0.40 10.01
N MET A 87 0.42 0.22 11.11
CA MET A 87 0.12 -0.75 12.15
C MET A 87 0.42 -0.10 13.50
N HIS A 88 -0.48 -0.26 14.46
CA HIS A 88 -0.25 0.20 15.83
C HIS A 88 -0.01 -1.04 16.69
N HIS A 89 1.23 -1.22 17.14
CA HIS A 89 1.59 -2.26 18.11
C HIS A 89 2.51 -1.67 19.17
N PHE A 90 2.51 -2.28 20.35
CA PHE A 90 3.43 -1.94 21.44
C PHE A 90 4.38 -3.12 21.64
N CYS A 91 5.62 -3.01 21.16
CA CYS A 91 6.71 -3.88 21.58
C CYS A 91 7.44 -3.18 22.73
N LYS A 92 7.72 -3.88 23.85
CA LYS A 92 8.42 -3.27 24.99
C LYS A 92 9.77 -2.73 24.52
N HIS A 93 9.93 -1.40 24.56
CA HIS A 93 11.08 -0.60 24.07
C HIS A 93 11.10 -0.22 22.57
N GLY A 94 10.06 -0.54 21.78
CA GLY A 94 9.92 -0.12 20.39
C GLY A 94 8.97 1.06 20.25
N VAL A 95 9.38 2.07 19.49
CA VAL A 95 8.64 3.30 19.18
C VAL A 95 7.33 2.96 18.44
N HIS A 96 6.35 3.86 18.45
CA HIS A 96 5.15 3.75 17.60
C HIS A 96 5.55 3.74 16.12
N ASP A 97 5.95 2.60 15.58
CA ASP A 97 6.54 2.54 14.25
C ASP A 97 5.45 2.49 13.19
N VAL A 98 5.18 3.66 12.59
CA VAL A 98 4.56 3.71 11.26
C VAL A 98 5.61 3.19 10.27
N VAL A 99 5.64 1.88 10.06
CA VAL A 99 6.62 1.28 9.16
C VAL A 99 6.25 1.57 7.70
N ARG A 100 6.81 2.65 7.16
CA ARG A 100 6.65 3.04 5.75
C ARG A 100 7.55 2.19 4.84
N PHE A 101 7.05 1.02 4.43
CA PHE A 101 7.75 0.16 3.47
C PHE A 101 7.65 0.72 2.04
N LYS A 102 8.54 1.64 1.64
CA LYS A 102 8.66 2.00 0.22
C LYS A 102 9.38 0.86 -0.52
N LYS A 103 8.68 0.23 -1.48
CA LYS A 103 9.14 -0.75 -2.50
C LYS A 103 8.74 -2.22 -2.23
N LEU A 104 7.47 -2.55 -2.50
CA LEU A 104 7.01 -3.93 -2.65
C LEU A 104 7.27 -4.45 -4.09
N PHE A 105 8.50 -4.89 -4.33
CA PHE A 105 8.80 -5.85 -5.40
C PHE A 105 9.54 -7.05 -4.78
N ILE A 106 9.03 -7.58 -3.66
CA ILE A 106 9.63 -8.74 -3.00
C ILE A 106 8.52 -9.65 -2.46
N ILE A 107 8.60 -10.90 -2.93
CA ILE A 107 8.04 -12.12 -2.36
C ILE A 107 8.57 -12.23 -0.92
N SER A 108 7.67 -12.22 0.06
CA SER A 108 7.94 -12.36 1.51
C SER A 108 8.58 -11.14 2.18
N LEU A 109 7.79 -10.44 3.00
CA LEU A 109 8.29 -9.49 3.99
C LEU A 109 8.56 -10.26 5.30
N PHE A 110 9.85 -10.44 5.63
CA PHE A 110 10.30 -10.88 6.95
C PHE A 110 10.67 -9.64 7.78
N ILE A 111 9.96 -9.39 8.87
CA ILE A 111 10.42 -8.43 9.89
C ILE A 111 11.34 -9.21 10.82
N TYR A 112 12.66 -9.06 10.64
CA TYR A 112 13.64 -9.45 11.64
C TYR A 112 14.00 -8.23 12.46
N GLU A 113 13.45 -8.13 13.67
CA GLU A 113 14.05 -7.26 14.68
C GLU A 113 14.99 -8.10 15.53
N ASN A 114 16.21 -8.32 15.01
CA ASN A 114 17.30 -8.86 15.81
C ASN A 114 17.78 -7.79 16.77
N TYR A 115 17.37 -7.87 18.03
CA TYR A 115 18.22 -7.42 19.13
C TYR A 115 18.41 -8.58 20.10
N MET A 116 19.36 -9.44 19.73
CA MET A 116 20.13 -10.23 20.67
C MET A 116 20.67 -9.29 21.75
N LYS A 117 20.51 -9.67 23.01
CA LYS A 117 21.54 -9.42 24.00
C LYS A 117 22.28 -10.72 24.21
#